data_AF-A0A7V1SNM2-F1
#
_entry.id   AF-A0A7V1SNM2-F1
#
_cell.length_a   1.000
_cell.length_b   1.000
_cell.length_c   1.000
_cell.angle_alpha   90.00
_cell.angle_beta   90.00
_cell.angle_gamma   90.00
#
_symmetry.space_group_name_H-M   'P 1'
#
loop_
_entity.id
_entity.type
_entity.pdbx_description
1 polymer ?
#
loop_
_entity_poly.entity_id
_entity_poly.type
_entity_poly.pdbx_seq_one_letter_code
_entity_poly.pdbx_strand_id
1 'polypeptide(L)'
;MKKYMVALPLSAMTLFVALPSEANAQIAIVEVIKAGVKKVIKAVDLKVQRLQNETIWLQNAQKVLDNQLSKLKLTEIADWTEKQKELYSQYYNELWQIKSAIAYYKRIKDLTEKQVAIVDEYKWAWGLFGKDKHFTPEELTYMETVYSGILDASIKNLDQILLVVNSFKTQMSDAKRLEIINDAADQMDINYSDLKKFNSQNIALSIQRAKSLDEVATLKEIYGIDQ
;
A
#
# COMPACT_ATOMS: atom_id res chain seq x y z
N MET A 1 -59.66 121.70 -37.01
CA MET A 1 -60.20 121.95 -38.37
C MET A 1 -59.03 121.73 -39.32
N LYS A 2 -58.98 120.79 -40.27
CA LYS A 2 -59.97 120.22 -41.19
C LYS A 2 -59.53 118.80 -41.58
N LYS A 3 -60.52 117.94 -41.87
CA LYS A 3 -60.40 116.70 -42.65
C LYS A 3 -59.93 117.05 -44.08
N TYR A 4 -59.34 116.12 -44.83
CA TYR A 4 -59.99 115.46 -45.97
C TYR A 4 -59.07 114.41 -46.61
N MET A 5 -59.73 113.30 -46.92
CA MET A 5 -59.35 112.12 -47.68
C MET A 5 -59.51 112.40 -49.19
N VAL A 6 -59.13 111.43 -50.05
CA VAL A 6 -59.33 111.28 -51.54
C VAL A 6 -57.96 111.23 -52.25
N ALA A 7 -57.57 110.28 -53.12
CA ALA A 7 -58.23 109.23 -53.91
C ALA A 7 -57.25 108.08 -54.26
N LEU A 8 -57.80 106.85 -54.40
CA LEU A 8 -57.25 105.71 -55.16
C LEU A 8 -57.61 105.91 -56.68
N PRO A 9 -57.06 105.22 -57.72
CA PRO A 9 -56.89 103.75 -57.71
C PRO A 9 -55.82 103.06 -58.60
N LEU A 10 -55.70 101.74 -58.37
CA LEU A 10 -55.51 100.64 -59.34
C LEU A 10 -54.17 100.50 -60.10
N SER A 11 -53.38 99.46 -59.77
CA SER A 11 -53.11 98.32 -60.68
C SER A 11 -51.99 97.38 -60.20
N ALA A 12 -52.33 96.09 -60.17
CA ALA A 12 -51.48 94.89 -60.34
C ALA A 12 -50.49 94.45 -59.23
N MET A 13 -50.92 93.40 -58.51
CA MET A 13 -50.09 92.28 -58.03
C MET A 13 -48.93 91.96 -58.97
N THR A 14 -47.72 91.79 -58.44
CA THR A 14 -47.01 90.50 -58.43
C THR A 14 -45.62 90.58 -57.76
N LEU A 15 -45.35 89.54 -56.95
CA LEU A 15 -44.05 88.99 -56.57
C LEU A 15 -43.19 89.75 -55.54
N PHE A 16 -43.51 89.45 -54.28
CA PHE A 16 -42.49 89.22 -53.27
C PHE A 16 -41.54 88.11 -53.75
N VAL A 17 -40.30 88.47 -54.07
CA VAL A 17 -39.17 87.53 -54.04
C VAL A 17 -38.12 88.15 -53.15
N ALA A 18 -37.94 87.52 -52.00
CA ALA A 18 -36.92 87.83 -51.02
C ALA A 18 -35.53 87.70 -51.65
N LEU A 19 -34.67 88.71 -51.42
CA LEU A 19 -33.24 88.48 -51.44
C LEU A 19 -32.87 87.73 -50.16
N PRO A 20 -32.19 86.58 -50.28
CA PRO A 20 -32.03 85.62 -49.21
C PRO A 20 -31.12 86.15 -48.09
N SER A 21 -31.48 85.76 -46.87
CA SER A 21 -30.62 85.88 -45.70
C SER A 21 -29.33 85.09 -45.89
N GLU A 22 -28.33 85.53 -45.15
CA GLU A 22 -26.98 84.99 -45.01
C GLU A 22 -26.87 83.45 -44.99
N ALA A 23 -25.79 82.96 -45.61
CA ALA A 23 -25.02 81.75 -45.29
C ALA A 23 -25.77 80.39 -45.18
N ASN A 24 -25.75 79.58 -46.25
CA ASN A 24 -26.06 78.13 -46.16
C ASN A 24 -25.20 77.20 -47.02
N ALA A 25 -24.30 77.71 -47.89
CA ALA A 25 -23.39 76.86 -48.67
C ALA A 25 -22.28 76.23 -47.82
N GLN A 26 -21.84 76.93 -46.77
CA GLN A 26 -20.83 76.44 -45.84
C GLN A 26 -21.38 75.37 -44.89
N ILE A 27 -22.70 75.35 -44.64
CA ILE A 27 -23.36 74.37 -43.77
C ILE A 27 -23.49 73.02 -44.52
N ALA A 28 -23.90 73.02 -45.79
CA ALA A 28 -24.06 71.79 -46.57
C ALA A 28 -22.74 71.03 -46.82
N ILE A 29 -21.64 71.72 -47.17
CA ILE A 29 -20.33 71.09 -47.40
C ILE A 29 -19.74 70.56 -46.08
N VAL A 30 -19.88 71.33 -44.99
CA VAL A 30 -19.41 70.90 -43.65
C VAL A 30 -20.20 69.70 -43.15
N GLU A 31 -21.50 69.62 -43.42
CA GLU A 31 -22.35 68.50 -43.01
C GLU A 31 -22.03 67.21 -43.78
N VAL A 32 -21.71 67.31 -45.08
CA VAL A 32 -21.24 66.18 -45.90
C VAL A 32 -19.85 65.70 -45.46
N ILE A 33 -18.90 66.62 -45.21
CA ILE A 33 -17.57 66.26 -44.68
C ILE A 33 -17.70 65.60 -43.30
N LYS A 34 -18.56 66.14 -42.42
CA LYS A 34 -18.85 65.58 -41.09
C LYS A 34 -19.49 64.20 -41.18
N ALA A 35 -20.40 63.98 -42.13
CA ALA A 35 -21.01 62.67 -42.37
C ALA A 35 -20.00 61.65 -42.93
N GLY A 36 -19.12 62.07 -43.85
CA GLY A 36 -18.03 61.25 -44.39
C GLY A 36 -17.02 60.82 -43.32
N VAL A 37 -16.53 61.78 -42.52
CA VAL A 37 -15.62 61.52 -41.39
C VAL A 37 -16.26 60.60 -40.35
N LYS A 38 -17.54 60.82 -40.00
CA LYS A 38 -18.29 59.95 -39.08
C LYS A 38 -18.41 58.50 -39.60
N LYS A 39 -18.57 58.32 -40.92
CA LYS A 39 -18.65 57.00 -41.55
C LYS A 39 -17.29 56.29 -41.56
N VAL A 40 -16.20 57.02 -41.79
CA VAL A 40 -14.82 56.47 -41.72
C VAL A 40 -14.46 56.06 -40.30
N ILE A 41 -14.73 56.91 -39.30
CA ILE A 41 -14.47 56.60 -37.88
C ILE A 41 -15.24 55.34 -37.45
N LYS A 42 -16.52 55.23 -37.82
CA LYS A 42 -17.32 54.02 -37.56
C LYS A 42 -16.76 52.77 -38.25
N ALA A 43 -16.25 52.88 -39.48
CA ALA A 43 -15.68 51.74 -40.18
C ALA A 43 -14.34 51.29 -39.57
N VAL A 44 -13.51 52.24 -39.13
CA VAL A 44 -12.27 51.96 -38.41
C VAL A 44 -12.57 51.33 -37.05
N ASP A 45 -13.50 51.91 -36.29
CA ASP A 45 -13.97 51.36 -35.00
C ASP A 45 -14.51 49.94 -35.15
N LEU A 46 -15.39 49.69 -36.14
CA LEU A 46 -15.87 48.34 -36.44
C LEU A 46 -14.74 47.36 -36.81
N LYS A 47 -13.73 47.81 -37.55
CA LYS A 47 -12.58 46.96 -37.89
C LYS A 47 -11.72 46.66 -36.66
N VAL A 48 -11.49 47.66 -35.80
CA VAL A 48 -10.79 47.51 -34.52
C VAL A 48 -11.55 46.55 -33.61
N GLN A 49 -12.87 46.67 -33.50
CA GLN A 49 -13.72 45.77 -32.72
C GLN A 49 -13.67 44.33 -33.24
N ARG A 50 -13.69 44.13 -34.57
CA ARG A 50 -13.53 42.79 -35.16
C ARG A 50 -12.19 42.17 -34.81
N LEU A 51 -11.11 42.93 -34.97
CA LEU A 51 -9.76 42.48 -34.61
C LEU A 51 -9.66 42.18 -33.11
N GLN A 52 -10.24 43.01 -32.25
CA GLN A 52 -10.30 42.76 -30.81
C GLN A 52 -11.08 41.46 -30.50
N ASN A 53 -12.24 41.26 -31.12
CA ASN A 53 -13.02 40.03 -30.94
C ASN A 53 -12.25 38.80 -31.40
N GLU A 54 -11.54 38.87 -32.54
CA GLU A 54 -10.66 37.79 -33.00
C GLU A 54 -9.52 37.53 -32.00
N THR A 55 -8.88 38.57 -31.46
CA THR A 55 -7.83 38.39 -30.44
C THR A 55 -8.34 37.81 -29.13
N ILE A 56 -9.53 38.23 -28.65
CA ILE A 56 -10.17 37.67 -27.46
C ILE A 56 -10.52 36.21 -27.70
N TRP A 57 -11.05 35.89 -28.89
CA TRP A 57 -11.34 34.52 -29.27
C TRP A 57 -10.07 33.65 -29.28
N LEU A 58 -8.98 34.12 -29.89
CA LEU A 58 -7.70 33.42 -29.90
C LEU A 58 -7.13 33.22 -28.49
N GLN A 59 -7.22 34.22 -27.61
CA GLN A 59 -6.80 34.11 -26.22
C GLN A 59 -7.64 33.09 -25.44
N ASN A 60 -8.96 33.06 -25.65
CA ASN A 60 -9.82 32.07 -25.02
C ASN A 60 -9.55 30.66 -25.54
N ALA A 61 -9.31 30.49 -26.84
CA ALA A 61 -8.90 29.23 -27.43
C ALA A 61 -7.57 28.74 -26.84
N GLN A 62 -6.57 29.61 -26.68
CA GLN A 62 -5.31 29.30 -26.02
C GLN A 62 -5.53 28.87 -24.56
N LYS A 63 -6.34 29.60 -23.79
CA LYS A 63 -6.66 29.24 -22.40
C LYS A 63 -7.33 27.87 -22.30
N VAL A 64 -8.22 27.52 -23.22
CA VAL A 64 -8.86 26.19 -23.24
C VAL A 64 -7.83 25.11 -23.54
N LEU A 65 -6.95 25.34 -24.53
CA LEU A 65 -5.86 24.43 -24.87
C LEU A 65 -4.90 24.24 -23.67
N ASP A 66 -4.48 25.32 -23.03
CA ASP A 66 -3.60 25.28 -21.86
C ASP A 66 -4.25 24.50 -20.71
N ASN A 67 -5.54 24.74 -20.43
CA ASN A 67 -6.26 23.98 -19.42
C ASN A 67 -6.38 22.49 -19.78
N GLN A 68 -6.61 22.14 -21.04
CA GLN A 68 -6.65 20.75 -21.49
C GLN A 68 -5.28 20.09 -21.38
N LEU A 69 -4.22 20.77 -21.81
CA LEU A 69 -2.83 20.29 -21.68
C LEU A 69 -2.45 20.10 -20.21
N SER A 70 -2.75 21.06 -19.35
CA SER A 70 -2.50 20.96 -17.91
C SER A 70 -3.26 19.80 -17.30
N LYS A 71 -4.53 19.59 -17.67
CA LYS A 71 -5.31 18.42 -17.22
C LYS A 71 -4.68 17.11 -17.69
N LEU A 72 -4.31 17.00 -18.97
CA LEU A 72 -3.66 15.80 -19.51
C LEU A 72 -2.35 15.50 -18.77
N LYS A 73 -1.49 16.51 -18.56
CA LYS A 73 -0.25 16.36 -17.80
C LYS A 73 -0.51 15.91 -16.36
N LEU A 74 -1.51 16.48 -15.69
CA LEU A 74 -1.88 16.07 -14.33
C LEU A 74 -2.39 14.63 -14.30
N THR A 75 -3.21 14.22 -15.28
CA THR A 75 -3.65 12.84 -15.43
C THR A 75 -2.48 11.89 -15.66
N GLU A 76 -1.55 12.22 -16.56
CA GLU A 76 -0.35 11.42 -16.81
C GLU A 76 0.52 11.28 -15.55
N ILE A 77 0.73 12.36 -14.80
CA ILE A 77 1.47 12.32 -13.53
C ILE A 77 0.73 11.45 -12.51
N ALA A 78 -0.59 11.56 -12.40
CA ALA A 78 -1.39 10.73 -11.50
C ALA A 78 -1.30 9.25 -11.86
N ASP A 79 -1.49 8.92 -13.14
CA ASP A 79 -1.41 7.55 -13.66
C ASP A 79 -0.01 6.95 -13.45
N TRP A 80 1.04 7.74 -13.70
CA TRP A 80 2.42 7.31 -13.46
C TRP A 80 2.71 7.11 -11.97
N THR A 81 2.19 8.00 -11.11
CA THR A 81 2.32 7.87 -9.64
C THR A 81 1.60 6.63 -9.13
N GLU A 82 0.40 6.33 -9.63
CA GLU A 82 -0.34 5.12 -9.26
C GLU A 82 0.39 3.85 -9.71
N LYS A 83 0.87 3.81 -10.96
CA LYS A 83 1.70 2.70 -11.46
C LYS A 83 2.96 2.50 -10.63
N GLN A 84 3.63 3.58 -10.25
CA GLN A 84 4.82 3.51 -9.41
C GLN A 84 4.47 2.95 -8.02
N LYS A 85 3.38 3.41 -7.40
CA LYS A 85 2.91 2.90 -6.12
C LYS A 85 2.56 1.42 -6.19
N GLU A 86 1.88 0.99 -7.26
CA GLU A 86 1.56 -0.42 -7.50
C GLU A 86 2.82 -1.26 -7.65
N LEU A 87 3.77 -0.83 -8.48
CA LEU A 87 5.04 -1.53 -8.69
C LEU A 87 5.84 -1.69 -7.38
N TYR A 88 5.98 -0.61 -6.60
CA TYR A 88 6.66 -0.69 -5.30
C TYR A 88 5.90 -1.58 -4.32
N SER A 89 4.57 -1.47 -4.27
CA SER A 89 3.74 -2.34 -3.43
C SER A 89 3.95 -3.81 -3.77
N GLN A 90 3.90 -4.17 -5.06
CA GLN A 90 4.18 -5.53 -5.53
C GLN A 90 5.58 -5.99 -5.14
N TYR A 91 6.60 -5.17 -5.41
CA TYR A 91 7.99 -5.47 -5.04
C TYR A 91 8.18 -5.73 -3.53
N TYR A 92 7.64 -4.85 -2.69
CA TYR A 92 7.74 -5.02 -1.23
C TYR A 92 6.94 -6.22 -0.72
N ASN A 93 5.79 -6.52 -1.33
CA ASN A 93 4.99 -7.70 -0.99
C ASN A 93 5.74 -8.98 -1.35
N GLU A 94 6.35 -9.07 -2.53
CA GLU A 94 7.16 -10.22 -2.94
C GLU A 94 8.39 -10.39 -2.03
N LEU A 95 9.11 -9.31 -1.73
CA LEU A 95 10.26 -9.34 -0.82
C LEU A 95 9.85 -9.84 0.57
N TRP A 96 8.70 -9.37 1.06
CA TRP A 96 8.17 -9.79 2.35
C TRP A 96 7.79 -11.29 2.34
N GLN A 97 7.13 -11.77 1.28
CA GLN A 97 6.79 -13.19 1.13
C GLN A 97 8.04 -14.08 1.14
N ILE A 98 9.09 -13.71 0.38
CA ILE A 98 10.35 -14.46 0.34
C ILE A 98 11.01 -14.47 1.73
N LYS A 99 11.07 -13.32 2.40
CA LYS A 99 11.66 -13.21 3.74
C LYS A 99 10.90 -14.06 4.77
N SER A 100 9.57 -14.04 4.73
CA SER A 100 8.72 -14.90 5.57
C SER A 100 9.00 -16.38 5.29
N ALA A 101 9.04 -16.80 4.03
CA ALA A 101 9.34 -18.18 3.64
C ALA A 101 10.70 -18.67 4.15
N ILE A 102 11.75 -17.84 4.04
CA ILE A 102 13.09 -18.16 4.57
C ILE A 102 13.05 -18.31 6.09
N ALA A 103 12.36 -17.40 6.80
CA ALA A 103 12.23 -17.47 8.25
C ALA A 103 11.52 -18.75 8.70
N TYR A 104 10.44 -19.13 8.00
CA TYR A 104 9.72 -20.38 8.26
C TYR A 104 10.64 -21.58 8.04
N TYR A 105 11.35 -21.63 6.91
CA TYR A 105 12.26 -22.74 6.61
C TYR A 105 13.35 -22.89 7.67
N LYS A 106 13.94 -21.78 8.13
CA LYS A 106 14.91 -21.81 9.24
C LYS A 106 14.30 -22.40 10.50
N ARG A 107 13.10 -21.96 10.89
CA ARG A 107 12.42 -22.45 12.09
C ARG A 107 12.10 -23.94 11.99
N ILE A 108 11.65 -24.42 10.83
CA ILE A 108 11.40 -25.84 10.58
C ILE A 108 12.68 -26.66 10.67
N LYS A 109 13.79 -26.13 10.14
CA LYS A 109 15.10 -26.76 10.27
C LYS A 109 15.51 -26.91 11.74
N ASP A 110 15.43 -25.82 12.52
CA ASP A 110 15.74 -25.84 13.96
C ASP A 110 14.88 -26.88 14.71
N LEU A 111 13.62 -27.02 14.32
CA LEU A 111 12.68 -27.98 14.89
C LEU A 111 13.01 -29.42 14.49
N THR A 112 13.44 -29.64 13.25
CA THR A 112 13.91 -30.95 12.79
C THR A 112 15.17 -31.37 13.54
N GLU A 113 16.09 -30.45 13.78
CA GLU A 113 17.30 -30.71 14.59
C GLU A 113 16.94 -31.08 16.03
N LYS A 114 15.94 -30.42 16.64
CA LYS A 114 15.43 -30.80 17.96
C LYS A 114 14.79 -32.19 17.98
N GLN A 115 14.01 -32.55 16.96
CA GLN A 115 13.46 -33.91 16.87
C GLN A 115 14.56 -34.97 16.84
N VAL A 116 15.64 -34.73 16.09
CA VAL A 116 16.81 -35.62 16.08
C VAL A 116 17.42 -35.71 17.49
N ALA A 117 17.60 -34.58 18.17
CA ALA A 117 18.11 -34.56 19.54
C ALA A 117 17.22 -35.33 20.53
N ILE A 118 15.89 -35.27 20.40
CA ILE A 118 14.94 -36.06 21.20
C ILE A 118 15.16 -37.56 20.97
N VAL A 119 15.27 -37.97 19.70
CA VAL A 119 15.48 -39.39 19.33
C VAL A 119 16.84 -39.89 19.82
N ASP A 120 17.87 -39.07 19.72
CA ASP A 120 19.22 -39.43 20.16
C ASP A 120 19.31 -39.53 21.69
N GLU A 121 18.69 -38.60 22.42
CA GLU A 121 18.57 -38.64 23.88
C GLU A 121 17.83 -39.91 24.34
N TYR A 122 16.73 -40.27 23.66
CA TYR A 122 16.03 -41.52 23.93
C TYR A 122 16.93 -42.75 23.69
N LYS A 123 17.59 -42.84 22.53
CA LYS A 123 18.43 -43.98 22.19
C LYS A 123 19.59 -44.14 23.17
N TRP A 124 20.21 -43.02 23.54
CA TRP A 124 21.26 -42.98 24.55
C TRP A 124 20.74 -43.52 25.88
N ALA A 125 19.64 -42.95 26.40
CA ALA A 125 19.08 -43.33 27.69
C ALA A 125 18.64 -44.80 27.72
N TRP A 126 17.91 -45.26 26.70
CA TRP A 126 17.48 -46.65 26.58
C TRP A 126 18.65 -47.63 26.52
N GLY A 127 19.71 -47.27 25.80
CA GLY A 127 20.94 -48.07 25.69
C GLY A 127 21.69 -48.23 27.02
N LEU A 128 21.50 -47.30 27.97
CA LEU A 128 22.07 -47.36 29.30
C LEU A 128 21.14 -48.10 30.27
N PHE A 129 19.86 -47.71 30.34
CA PHE A 129 18.89 -48.30 31.26
C PHE A 129 18.64 -49.78 30.99
N GLY A 130 18.62 -50.21 29.72
CA GLY A 130 18.49 -51.62 29.37
C GLY A 130 19.67 -52.51 29.80
N LYS A 131 20.82 -51.93 30.13
CA LYS A 131 22.00 -52.64 30.65
C LYS A 131 22.14 -52.53 32.16
N ASP A 132 21.34 -51.66 32.79
CA ASP A 132 21.39 -51.43 34.21
C ASP A 132 20.58 -52.50 34.96
N LYS A 133 21.23 -53.14 35.93
CA LYS A 133 20.67 -54.22 36.74
C LYS A 133 19.73 -53.72 37.84
N HIS A 134 19.67 -52.40 38.07
CA HIS A 134 18.86 -51.79 39.12
C HIS A 134 17.39 -51.60 38.71
N PHE A 135 17.03 -51.88 37.46
CA PHE A 135 15.65 -51.82 36.97
C PHE A 135 15.06 -53.22 36.75
N THR A 136 13.79 -53.39 37.11
CA THR A 136 13.05 -54.62 36.80
C THR A 136 12.52 -54.59 35.36
N PRO A 137 12.19 -55.74 34.76
CA PRO A 137 11.57 -55.78 33.43
C PRO A 137 10.28 -54.96 33.33
N GLU A 138 9.49 -54.91 34.40
CA GLU A 138 8.24 -54.13 34.46
C GLU A 138 8.53 -52.62 34.45
N GLU A 139 9.58 -52.17 35.14
CA GLU A 139 10.02 -50.77 35.15
C GLU A 139 10.55 -50.35 33.77
N LEU A 140 11.34 -51.21 33.11
CA LEU A 140 11.80 -50.97 31.74
C LEU A 140 10.63 -50.86 30.76
N THR A 141 9.61 -51.72 30.90
CA THR A 141 8.37 -51.65 30.09
C THR A 141 7.60 -50.35 30.33
N TYR A 142 7.56 -49.87 31.58
CA TYR A 142 6.96 -48.58 31.91
C TYR A 142 7.73 -47.42 31.26
N MET A 143 9.07 -47.44 31.34
CA MET A 143 9.92 -46.44 30.70
C MET A 143 9.70 -46.41 29.17
N GLU A 144 9.63 -47.57 28.52
CA GLU A 144 9.32 -47.68 27.09
C GLU A 144 7.99 -47.01 26.75
N THR A 145 6.95 -47.22 27.57
CA THR A 145 5.64 -46.59 27.38
C THR A 145 5.72 -45.07 27.48
N VAL A 146 6.48 -44.55 28.46
CA VAL A 146 6.70 -43.09 28.61
C VAL A 146 7.46 -42.52 27.41
N TYR A 147 8.53 -43.18 26.97
CA TYR A 147 9.30 -42.75 25.81
C TYR A 147 8.47 -42.74 24.53
N SER A 148 7.69 -43.79 24.29
CA SER A 148 6.77 -43.86 23.16
C SER A 148 5.78 -42.70 23.18
N GLY A 149 5.19 -42.39 24.34
CA GLY A 149 4.29 -41.25 24.50
C GLY A 149 4.92 -39.90 24.16
N ILE A 150 6.16 -39.65 24.61
CA ILE A 150 6.89 -38.40 24.32
C ILE A 150 7.27 -38.32 22.83
N LEU A 151 7.76 -39.42 22.25
CA LEU A 151 8.13 -39.48 20.84
C LEU A 151 6.91 -39.25 19.94
N ASP A 152 5.79 -39.89 20.24
CA ASP A 152 4.53 -39.71 19.52
C ASP A 152 4.01 -38.27 19.62
N ALA A 153 4.10 -37.65 20.81
CA ALA A 153 3.75 -36.25 20.98
C ALA A 153 4.65 -35.33 20.14
N SER A 154 5.95 -35.63 20.08
CA SER A 154 6.91 -34.87 19.28
C SER A 154 6.64 -34.99 17.77
N ILE A 155 6.29 -36.18 17.29
CA ILE A 155 5.90 -36.41 15.90
C ILE A 155 4.64 -35.63 15.54
N LYS A 156 3.62 -35.62 16.42
CA LYS A 156 2.39 -34.84 16.20
C LYS A 156 2.67 -33.34 16.07
N ASN A 157 3.63 -32.80 16.82
CA ASN A 157 4.05 -31.40 16.69
C ASN A 157 4.69 -31.13 15.32
N LEU A 158 5.51 -32.06 14.81
CA LEU A 158 6.06 -31.98 13.45
C LEU A 158 4.98 -32.06 12.36
N ASP A 159 3.97 -32.90 12.52
CA ASP A 159 2.86 -32.99 11.58
C ASP A 159 2.09 -31.66 11.48
N GLN A 160 1.88 -30.97 12.61
CA GLN A 160 1.27 -29.63 12.62
C GLN A 160 2.11 -28.62 11.83
N ILE A 161 3.43 -28.67 11.96
CA ILE A 161 4.34 -27.82 11.21
C ILE A 161 4.29 -28.17 9.71
N LEU A 162 4.23 -29.46 9.35
CA LEU A 162 4.16 -29.89 7.96
C LEU A 162 2.87 -29.44 7.28
N LEU A 163 1.74 -29.45 8.01
CA LEU A 163 0.47 -28.89 7.52
C LEU A 163 0.61 -27.41 7.20
N VAL A 164 1.30 -26.66 8.06
CA VAL A 164 1.58 -25.23 7.85
C VAL A 164 2.47 -25.00 6.62
N VAL A 165 3.49 -25.82 6.40
CA VAL A 165 4.34 -25.72 5.21
C VAL A 165 3.54 -26.03 3.94
N ASN A 166 2.68 -27.04 3.96
CA ASN A 166 1.86 -27.38 2.80
C ASN A 166 0.73 -26.35 2.56
N SER A 167 0.36 -25.58 3.58
CA SER A 167 -0.68 -24.54 3.55
C SER A 167 -0.32 -23.30 2.73
N PHE A 168 0.84 -23.22 2.06
CA PHE A 168 1.04 -22.18 1.03
C PHE A 168 -0.01 -22.26 -0.09
N LYS A 169 -0.85 -23.30 -0.10
CA LYS A 169 -2.04 -23.45 -0.96
C LYS A 169 -3.38 -22.99 -0.33
N THR A 170 -3.45 -22.64 0.96
CA THR A 170 -4.70 -22.26 1.66
C THR A 170 -4.64 -20.84 2.24
N GLN A 171 -5.80 -20.18 2.36
CA GLN A 171 -5.98 -18.78 2.78
C GLN A 171 -5.71 -18.55 4.28
N MET A 172 -4.48 -18.78 4.76
CA MET A 172 -4.09 -18.45 6.13
C MET A 172 -3.22 -17.19 6.16
N SER A 173 -3.44 -16.32 7.16
CA SER A 173 -2.56 -15.16 7.38
C SER A 173 -1.20 -15.59 7.93
N ASP A 174 -0.15 -14.85 7.58
CA ASP A 174 1.21 -15.11 8.09
C ASP A 174 1.29 -15.06 9.62
N ALA A 175 0.49 -14.22 10.27
CA ALA A 175 0.41 -14.18 11.73
C ALA A 175 -0.07 -15.53 12.31
N LYS A 176 -1.15 -16.09 11.73
CA LYS A 176 -1.66 -17.40 12.17
C LYS A 176 -0.68 -18.51 11.85
N ARG A 177 0.06 -18.38 10.75
CA ARG A 177 1.14 -19.29 10.38
C ARG A 177 2.24 -19.33 11.45
N LEU A 178 2.72 -18.15 11.84
CA LEU A 178 3.75 -18.00 12.87
C LEU A 178 3.30 -18.54 14.23
N GLU A 179 2.05 -18.28 14.60
CA GLU A 179 1.45 -18.79 15.83
C GLU A 179 1.54 -20.32 15.90
N ILE A 180 1.07 -21.03 14.87
CA ILE A 180 1.12 -22.51 14.86
C ILE A 180 2.56 -23.03 14.91
N ILE A 181 3.49 -22.40 14.17
CA ILE A 181 4.89 -22.80 14.17
C ILE A 181 5.52 -22.59 15.57
N ASN A 182 5.19 -21.50 16.25
CA ASN A 182 5.70 -21.22 17.59
C ASN A 182 5.09 -22.16 18.63
N ASP A 183 3.78 -22.39 18.57
CA ASP A 183 3.11 -23.32 19.48
C ASP A 183 3.71 -24.73 19.36
N ALA A 184 3.88 -25.24 18.14
CA ALA A 184 4.51 -26.53 17.91
C ALA A 184 5.97 -26.58 18.39
N ALA A 185 6.70 -25.46 18.26
CA ALA A 185 8.05 -25.35 18.77
C ALA A 185 8.13 -25.41 20.29
N ASP A 186 7.25 -24.68 20.96
CA ASP A 186 7.20 -24.63 22.42
C ASP A 186 6.80 -26.00 22.99
N GLN A 187 5.85 -26.70 22.35
CA GLN A 187 5.50 -28.07 22.73
C GLN A 187 6.66 -29.06 22.53
N MET A 188 7.46 -28.90 21.47
CA MET A 188 8.63 -29.75 21.27
C MET A 188 9.74 -29.47 22.30
N ASP A 189 9.87 -28.23 22.76
CA ASP A 189 10.78 -27.88 23.87
C ASP A 189 10.32 -28.49 25.20
N ILE A 190 9.01 -28.51 25.46
CA ILE A 190 8.43 -29.19 26.62
C ILE A 190 8.74 -30.69 26.54
N ASN A 191 8.47 -31.34 25.41
CA ASN A 191 8.74 -32.77 25.21
C ASN A 191 10.22 -33.11 25.44
N TYR A 192 11.14 -32.29 24.91
CA TYR A 192 12.57 -32.50 25.12
C TYR A 192 12.96 -32.32 26.58
N SER A 193 12.46 -31.27 27.24
CA SER A 193 12.70 -31.05 28.67
C SER A 193 12.17 -32.19 29.54
N ASP A 194 10.95 -32.65 29.27
CA ASP A 194 10.31 -33.75 29.99
C ASP A 194 11.08 -35.06 29.81
N LEU A 195 11.58 -35.33 28.59
CA LEU A 195 12.45 -36.47 28.33
C LEU A 195 13.73 -36.42 29.17
N LYS A 196 14.45 -35.29 29.16
CA LYS A 196 15.69 -35.14 29.95
C LYS A 196 15.42 -35.24 31.44
N LYS A 197 14.31 -34.67 31.91
CA LYS A 197 13.89 -34.74 33.30
C LYS A 197 13.59 -36.19 33.71
N PHE A 198 12.85 -36.93 32.89
CA PHE A 198 12.57 -38.34 33.10
C PHE A 198 13.85 -39.16 33.15
N ASN A 199 14.78 -38.95 32.21
CA ASN A 199 16.10 -39.60 32.21
C ASN A 199 16.87 -39.31 33.50
N SER A 200 16.95 -38.04 33.90
CA SER A 200 17.66 -37.61 35.10
C SER A 200 17.08 -38.24 36.38
N GLN A 201 15.75 -38.33 36.46
CA GLN A 201 15.05 -38.98 37.58
C GLN A 201 15.38 -40.48 37.66
N ASN A 202 15.39 -41.18 36.53
CA ASN A 202 15.71 -42.60 36.49
C ASN A 202 17.19 -42.87 36.80
N ILE A 203 18.10 -42.03 36.31
CA ILE A 203 19.52 -42.14 36.69
C ILE A 203 19.70 -41.96 38.20
N ALA A 204 19.07 -40.95 38.79
CA ALA A 204 19.12 -40.73 40.23
C ALA A 204 18.55 -41.92 41.02
N LEU A 205 17.45 -42.52 40.53
CA LEU A 205 16.86 -43.71 41.13
C LEU A 205 17.80 -44.93 41.05
N SER A 206 18.45 -45.14 39.92
CA SER A 206 19.46 -46.20 39.76
C SER A 206 20.61 -46.03 40.77
N ILE A 207 21.18 -44.82 40.84
CA ILE A 207 22.26 -44.49 41.79
C ILE A 207 21.82 -44.70 43.24
N GLN A 208 20.57 -44.35 43.57
CA GLN A 208 20.02 -44.56 44.92
C GLN A 208 19.85 -46.06 45.26
N ARG A 209 19.63 -46.92 44.26
CA ARG A 209 19.49 -48.37 44.45
C ARG A 209 20.81 -49.12 44.55
N ALA A 210 21.92 -48.48 44.17
CA ALA A 210 23.26 -49.04 44.30
C ALA A 210 23.59 -49.35 45.77
N LYS A 211 24.23 -50.51 45.99
CA LYS A 211 24.48 -51.03 47.35
C LYS A 211 25.87 -50.72 47.87
N SER A 212 26.79 -50.29 47.01
CA SER A 212 28.18 -50.00 47.37
C SER A 212 28.68 -48.70 46.76
N LEU A 213 29.70 -48.09 47.37
CA LEU A 213 30.33 -46.88 46.86
C LEU A 213 31.00 -47.10 45.49
N ASP A 214 31.58 -48.28 45.26
CA ASP A 214 32.18 -48.65 43.98
C ASP A 214 31.14 -48.77 42.87
N GLU A 215 29.96 -49.32 43.19
CA GLU A 215 28.83 -49.40 42.25
C GLU A 215 28.28 -48.02 41.92
N VAL A 216 28.17 -47.11 42.91
CA VAL A 216 27.81 -45.71 42.67
C VAL A 216 28.82 -45.03 41.75
N ALA A 217 30.13 -45.24 41.96
CA ALA A 217 31.17 -44.67 41.11
C ALA A 217 31.07 -45.19 39.66
N THR A 218 30.86 -46.50 39.51
CA THR A 218 30.70 -47.15 38.20
C THR A 218 29.46 -46.65 37.47
N LEU A 219 28.32 -46.49 38.16
CA LEU A 219 27.09 -45.98 37.56
C LEU A 219 27.23 -44.52 37.11
N LYS A 220 27.92 -43.68 37.91
CA LYS A 220 28.20 -42.29 37.51
C LYS A 220 29.03 -42.24 36.23
N GLU A 221 30.02 -43.09 36.09
CA GLU A 221 30.84 -43.20 34.87
C GLU A 221 30.00 -43.69 33.67
N ILE A 222 29.17 -44.74 33.85
CA ILE A 222 28.28 -45.27 32.82
C ILE A 222 27.28 -44.22 32.32
N TYR A 223 26.71 -43.44 33.24
CA TYR A 223 25.76 -42.38 32.93
C TYR A 223 26.42 -41.07 32.48
N GLY A 224 27.76 -40.99 32.49
CA GLY A 224 28.50 -39.78 32.14
C GLY A 224 28.21 -38.60 33.07
N ILE A 225 27.88 -38.88 34.34
CA ILE A 225 27.70 -37.87 35.38
C ILE A 225 29.04 -37.67 36.07
N ASP A 226 29.90 -36.87 35.45
CA ASP A 226 31.10 -36.34 36.10
C ASP A 226 30.70 -35.36 37.24
N GLN A 227 31.52 -35.33 38.29
CA GLN A 227 31.26 -34.65 39.57
C GLN A 227 30.97 -33.14 39.47
#